data_AF-A0A255PJ62-F1
#
_entry.id   AF-A0A255PJ62-F1
#
_cell.length_a   1.000
_cell.length_b   1.000
_cell.length_c   1.000
_cell.angle_alpha   90.00
_cell.angle_beta   90.00
_cell.angle_gamma   90.00
#
_symmetry.space_group_name_H-M   'P 1'
#
loop_
_entity.id
_entity.type
_entity.pdbx_description
1 polymer ?
#
loop_
_entity_poly.entity_id
_entity_poly.type
_entity_poly.pdbx_seq_one_letter_code
_entity_poly.pdbx_strand_id
1 'polypeptide(L)' 'MSEGTVALPWIVIRQDDNGNRYRVGRYATRAEAQKIADSLDDRGHKQLYWVERIGQNRDGAQN' A
#
# COMPACT_ATOMS: atom_id res chain seq x y z
N MET A 1 7.80 6.12 -27.92
CA MET A 1 8.42 6.45 -26.63
C MET A 1 7.50 5.91 -25.56
N SER A 2 7.73 4.68 -25.12
CA SER A 2 6.87 4.01 -24.16
C SER A 2 7.20 4.58 -22.78
N GLU A 3 6.32 5.43 -22.25
CA GLU A 3 6.35 5.80 -20.85
C GLU A 3 6.27 4.51 -20.05
N GLY A 4 7.43 4.01 -19.63
CA GLY A 4 7.53 2.95 -18.65
C GLY A 4 6.87 3.47 -17.39
N THR A 5 5.56 3.27 -17.28
CA THR A 5 4.80 3.49 -16.07
C THR A 5 5.42 2.51 -15.11
N VAL A 6 6.37 2.99 -14.29
CA VAL A 6 6.97 2.22 -13.23
C VAL A 6 5.79 1.74 -12.41
N ALA A 7 5.41 0.48 -12.59
CA ALA A 7 4.35 -0.11 -11.83
C ALA A 7 4.87 -0.03 -10.40
N LEU A 8 4.21 0.79 -9.58
CA LEU A 8 4.37 0.80 -8.14
C LEU A 8 3.20 -0.03 -7.61
N PRO A 9 3.25 -1.37 -7.74
CA PRO A 9 2.14 -2.22 -7.36
C PRO A 9 2.06 -2.35 -5.85
N TRP A 10 3.06 -1.95 -5.07
CA TRP A 10 3.01 -2.10 -3.62
C TRP A 10 2.57 -0.78 -3.00
N ILE A 11 1.55 -0.81 -2.15
CA ILE A 11 1.08 0.35 -1.40
C ILE A 11 1.09 0.05 0.09
N VAL A 12 1.36 1.07 0.89
CA VAL A 12 1.18 0.99 2.34
C VAL A 12 -0.16 1.61 2.69
N ILE A 13 -1.01 0.83 3.37
CA ILE A 13 -2.29 1.28 3.90
C ILE A 13 -2.14 1.46 5.40
N ARG A 14 -2.67 2.58 5.91
CA ARG A 14 -2.95 2.79 7.32
C ARG A 14 -4.44 2.66 7.55
N GLN A 15 -4.84 1.93 8.59
CA GLN A 15 -6.18 1.98 9.15
C GLN A 15 -6.13 2.48 10.60
N ASP A 16 -6.93 3.48 10.92
CA ASP A 16 -7.17 3.92 12.30
C ASP A 16 -8.35 3.18 12.93
N ASP A 17 -8.52 3.31 14.26
CA ASP A 17 -9.62 2.65 15.01
C ASP A 17 -11.02 3.02 14.51
N ASN A 18 -11.16 4.18 13.86
CA ASN A 18 -12.42 4.61 13.24
C ASN A 18 -12.74 3.84 11.94
N GLY A 19 -11.85 2.96 11.50
CA GLY A 19 -11.98 2.19 10.28
C GLY A 19 -11.57 2.95 9.02
N ASN A 20 -11.12 4.21 9.11
CA ASN A 20 -10.70 4.96 7.94
C ASN A 20 -9.39 4.37 7.40
N ARG A 21 -9.32 4.21 6.08
CA ARG A 21 -8.16 3.64 5.39
C ARG A 21 -7.49 4.69 4.53
N TYR A 22 -6.24 4.98 4.82
CA TYR A 22 -5.44 5.96 4.10
C TYR A 22 -4.26 5.30 3.41
N ARG A 23 -4.00 5.70 2.16
CA ARG A 23 -2.82 5.28 1.41
C ARG A 23 -1.65 6.17 1.84
N VAL A 24 -0.65 5.57 2.47
CA VAL A 24 0.53 6.28 2.98
C VAL A 24 1.55 6.51 1.86
N GLY A 25 1.70 5.55 0.94
CA GLY A 25 2.67 5.64 -0.15
C GLY A 25 2.58 4.48 -1.13
N ARG A 26 3.23 4.64 -2.29
CA ARG A 26 3.37 3.62 -3.34
C ARG A 26 4.84 3.32 -3.56
N TYR A 27 5.17 2.04 -3.77
CA TYR A 27 6.53 1.52 -3.83
C TYR A 27 6.69 0.51 -4.96
N ALA A 28 7.91 0.43 -5.48
CA ALA A 28 8.28 -0.49 -6.53
C ALA A 28 8.42 -1.92 -5.99
N THR A 29 8.89 -2.07 -4.75
CA THR A 29 9.11 -3.37 -4.12
C THR A 29 8.30 -3.55 -2.83
N ARG A 30 7.97 -4.81 -2.53
CA ARG A 30 7.30 -5.17 -1.27
C ARG A 30 8.18 -4.86 -0.05
N ALA A 31 9.49 -5.10 -0.17
CA ALA A 31 10.43 -4.92 0.93
C ALA A 31 10.50 -3.45 1.39
N GLU A 32 10.53 -2.51 0.44
CA GLU A 32 10.48 -1.08 0.76
C GLU A 32 9.16 -0.71 1.43
N ALA A 33 8.02 -1.15 0.86
CA ALA A 33 6.72 -0.90 1.45
C ALA A 33 6.60 -1.48 2.87
N GLN A 34 7.13 -2.69 3.09
CA GLN A 34 7.06 -3.37 4.38
C GLN A 34 7.92 -2.68 5.42
N LYS A 35 9.13 -2.22 5.05
CA LYS A 35 10.00 -1.45 5.94
C LYS A 35 9.32 -0.17 6.41
N ILE A 36 8.57 0.50 5.52
CA ILE A 36 7.81 1.69 5.88
C ILE A 36 6.65 1.35 6.81
N ALA A 37 5.88 0.29 6.52
CA ALA A 37 4.80 -0.15 7.39
C ALA A 37 5.32 -0.46 8.82
N ASP A 38 6.41 -1.22 8.92
CA ASP A 38 7.07 -1.60 10.16
C ASP A 38 7.60 -0.37 10.94
N SER A 39 8.25 0.56 10.24
CA SER A 39 8.75 1.80 10.86
C SER A 39 7.64 2.76 11.33
N LEU A 40 6.41 2.60 10.82
CA LEU A 40 5.26 3.41 11.22
C LEU A 40 4.47 2.77 12.36
N ASP A 41 4.48 1.44 12.46
CA ASP A 41 3.86 0.66 13.54
C ASP A 41 4.53 0.91 14.91
N ASP A 42 5.86 1.08 14.92
CA ASP A 42 6.68 1.29 16.13
C ASP A 42 6.36 2.59 16.91
N ARG A 43 5.54 3.49 16.34
CA ARG A 43 5.26 4.83 16.92
C ARG A 43 4.15 4.88 17.97
N GLY A 44 3.61 3.74 18.41
CA GLY A 44 2.80 3.66 19.64
C GLY A 44 1.35 4.17 19.52
N HIS A 45 0.73 4.03 18.34
CA HIS A 45 -0.69 4.34 18.15
C HIS A 45 -1.47 3.10 17.69
N LYS A 46 -2.77 3.05 17.98
CA LYS A 46 -3.75 2.00 17.58
C LYS A 46 -4.02 1.98 16.05
N GLN A 47 -3.03 2.35 15.25
CA GLN A 47 -3.12 2.42 13.81
C GLN A 47 -2.49 1.15 13.24
N LEU A 48 -3.25 0.43 12.42
CA LEU A 48 -2.78 -0.76 11.73
C LEU A 48 -2.14 -0.35 10.41
N TYR A 49 -0.89 -0.78 10.20
CA TYR A 49 -0.18 -0.57 8.94
C TYR A 49 0.06 -1.90 8.23
N TRP A 50 -0.28 -1.97 6.95
CA TRP A 50 0.03 -3.15 6.14
C TRP A 50 0.32 -2.80 4.68
N VAL A 51 0.98 -3.73 3.99
CA VAL A 51 1.30 -3.61 2.57
C VAL A 51 0.24 -4.34 1.75
N GLU A 52 -0.30 -3.64 0.75
CA GLU A 52 -1.25 -4.19 -0.22
C GLU A 52 -0.66 -4.11 -1.63
N ARG A 53 -0.91 -5.13 -2.48
CA ARG A 53 -0.49 -5.10 -3.88
C ARG A 53 -1.63 -4.64 -4.78
N ILE A 54 -1.51 -3.45 -5.36
CA ILE A 54 -2.29 -3.00 -6.51
C ILE A 54 -1.79 -3.73 -7.76
N GLY A 55 -2.44 -4.84 -8.08
CA GLY A 55 -2.23 -5.53 -9.34
C GLY A 55 -2.78 -6.95 -9.27
N GLN A 56 -3.61 -7.28 -10.26
CA GLN A 56 -4.11 -8.61 -10.63
C GLN A 56 -5.48 -9.08 -10.12
N ASN A 57 -6.39 -8.23 -9.64
CA ASN A 57 -7.79 -8.69 -9.54
C ASN A 57 -8.89 -7.62 -9.64
N ARG A 58 -8.77 -6.63 -10.55
CA ARG A 58 -9.91 -5.79 -10.96
C ARG A 58 -10.00 -5.55 -12.47
N ASP A 59 -9.46 -6.46 -13.27
CA ASP A 59 -9.66 -6.52 -14.72
C ASP A 59 -10.67 -7.63 -15.09
N GLY A 60 -11.70 -7.83 -14.26
CA GLY A 60 -12.63 -8.97 -14.42
C GLY A 60 -14.07 -8.70 -14.00
N ALA A 61 -14.49 -7.45 -13.84
CA ALA A 61 -15.90 -7.15 -13.59
C ALA A 61 -16.28 -5.75 -14.10
N GLN A 62 -16.30 -5.60 -15.41
CA GLN A 62 -17.14 -4.60 -16.06
C GLN A 62 -17.62 -5.20 -17.39
N ASN A 63 -18.68 -6.00 -17.31
CA ASN A 63 -19.56 -6.31 -18.44
C ASN A 63 -20.86 -5.53 -18.23
#